data_AF-A0A8W8J035-F1
#
_entry.id   AF-A0A8W8J035-F1
#
_cell.length_a   1.000
_cell.length_b   1.000
_cell.length_c   1.000
_cell.angle_alpha   90.00
_cell.angle_beta   90.00
_cell.angle_gamma   90.00
#
_symmetry.space_group_name_H-M   'P 1'
#
loop_
_entity.id
_entity.type
_entity.pdbx_description
1 polymer ?
#
loop_
_entity_poly.entity_id
_entity_poly.type
_entity_poly.pdbx_seq_one_letter_code
_entity_poly.pdbx_strand_id
1 'polypeptide(L)'
;MTNSTIWAGGSREALRTTCMKKIPHNTKLKAVTEEGKPSIAEQVKMMTCTNECSGHGICINGTCECDENFGAKDCSMDLNKPSLVRRRSVPRGFVQGITLSVANNDRNFSTHHTIFVLDGVCQDTVNVSGDIQFTLRVGYCYINGKCYGDGSIHETEECIACNTERSTTEWSKVDGCGLVTEAVDDKLEINGNLKPEGDSFPTTIVVTVLVSVLVLAALVTSVALYYKMKRSAR
;
A
#
# COMPACT_ATOMS: atom_id res chain seq x y z
N MET A 1 13.11 27.65 -27.36
CA MET A 1 12.50 26.42 -26.82
C MET A 1 12.63 26.47 -25.32
N THR A 2 11.53 26.52 -24.58
CA THR A 2 11.59 26.43 -23.12
C THR A 2 12.15 25.04 -22.79
N ASN A 3 13.09 24.92 -21.84
CA ASN A 3 13.69 23.65 -21.44
C ASN A 3 12.70 22.78 -20.63
N SER A 4 11.46 22.70 -21.10
CA SER A 4 10.29 22.24 -20.39
C SER A 4 9.77 20.96 -21.03
N THR A 5 9.60 19.93 -20.20
CA THR A 5 9.04 18.63 -20.58
C THR A 5 7.57 18.49 -20.17
N ILE A 6 6.89 19.59 -19.81
CA ILE A 6 5.49 19.61 -19.35
C ILE A 6 4.54 18.98 -20.39
N TRP A 7 4.87 19.08 -21.67
CA TRP A 7 4.11 18.47 -22.78
C TRP A 7 4.17 16.92 -22.81
N ALA A 8 5.06 16.30 -22.04
CA ALA A 8 5.29 14.85 -22.01
C ALA A 8 5.16 14.25 -20.60
N GLY A 9 4.31 14.83 -19.74
CA GLY A 9 4.18 14.43 -18.33
C GLY A 9 4.02 12.91 -18.12
N GLY A 10 3.11 12.27 -18.87
CA GLY A 10 2.87 10.82 -18.75
C GLY A 10 4.09 9.96 -19.12
N SER A 11 4.73 10.25 -20.25
CA SER A 11 5.93 9.52 -20.70
C SER A 11 7.13 9.76 -19.78
N ARG A 12 7.27 10.99 -19.27
CA ARG A 12 8.30 11.36 -18.30
C ARG A 12 8.11 10.60 -17.00
N GLU A 13 6.89 10.54 -16.46
CA GLU A 13 6.60 9.84 -15.21
C GLU A 13 6.76 8.33 -15.33
N ALA A 14 6.40 7.73 -16.47
CA ALA A 14 6.65 6.32 -16.74
C ALA A 14 8.16 6.00 -16.78
N LEU A 15 8.95 6.84 -17.44
CA LEU A 15 10.40 6.71 -17.51
C LEU A 15 11.05 6.93 -16.13
N ARG A 16 10.62 7.97 -15.42
CA ARG A 16 11.07 8.31 -14.06
C ARG A 16 10.82 7.15 -13.10
N THR A 17 9.60 6.61 -13.08
CA THR A 17 9.22 5.47 -12.23
C THR A 17 10.11 4.26 -12.53
N THR A 18 10.31 3.95 -13.81
CA THR A 18 11.20 2.85 -14.22
C THR A 18 12.65 3.09 -13.80
N CYS A 19 13.13 4.32 -13.93
CA CYS A 19 14.49 4.73 -13.56
C CYS A 19 14.71 4.63 -12.05
N MET A 20 13.83 5.24 -11.25
CA MET A 20 13.90 5.24 -9.78
C MET A 20 13.78 3.83 -9.20
N LYS A 21 13.04 2.93 -9.85
CA LYS A 21 12.98 1.52 -9.47
C LYS A 21 14.30 0.78 -9.72
N LYS A 22 15.06 1.13 -10.77
CA LYS A 22 16.29 0.43 -11.17
C LYS A 22 17.56 0.97 -10.49
N ILE A 23 17.60 2.27 -10.18
CA ILE A 23 18.73 2.93 -9.53
C ILE A 23 19.23 2.23 -8.24
N PRO A 24 18.38 1.85 -7.27
CA PRO A 24 18.84 1.25 -6.03
C PRO A 24 19.48 -0.14 -6.23
N HIS A 25 19.17 -0.82 -7.33
CA HIS A 25 19.72 -2.16 -7.61
C HIS A 25 20.97 -2.11 -8.49
N ASN A 26 21.32 -0.96 -9.06
CA ASN A 26 22.48 -0.84 -9.94
C ASN A 26 23.72 -0.38 -9.16
N THR A 27 24.63 -1.31 -8.90
CA THR A 27 25.88 -1.07 -8.17
C THR A 27 26.80 -0.08 -8.88
N LYS A 28 26.79 -0.02 -10.22
CA LYS A 28 27.57 0.95 -11.00
C LYS A 28 27.06 2.38 -10.84
N LEU A 29 25.76 2.57 -10.66
CA LEU A 29 25.17 3.90 -10.44
C LEU A 29 25.41 4.41 -9.02
N LYS A 30 25.62 3.50 -8.05
CA LYS A 30 25.99 3.82 -6.67
C LYS A 30 27.50 4.02 -6.49
N ALA A 31 28.31 3.50 -7.42
CA ALA A 31 29.76 3.68 -7.38
C ALA A 31 30.13 5.15 -7.59
N VAL A 32 31.05 5.64 -6.76
CA VAL A 32 31.65 6.97 -6.90
C VAL A 32 32.76 6.85 -7.93
N THR A 33 32.57 7.50 -9.08
CA THR A 33 33.53 7.44 -10.19
C THR A 33 34.71 8.40 -10.03
N GLU A 34 34.59 9.40 -9.16
CA GLU A 34 35.64 10.39 -8.86
C GLU A 34 35.57 10.84 -7.39
N GLU A 35 36.74 11.01 -6.76
CA GLU A 35 36.85 11.46 -5.37
C GLU A 35 36.15 12.83 -5.18
N GLY A 36 35.13 12.86 -4.33
CA GLY A 36 34.39 14.08 -4.01
C GLY A 36 33.15 14.38 -4.87
N LYS A 37 32.85 13.58 -5.91
CA LYS A 37 31.59 13.72 -6.68
C LYS A 37 30.50 12.76 -6.17
N PRO A 38 29.24 13.21 -6.05
CA PRO A 38 28.13 12.32 -5.73
C PRO A 38 27.98 11.25 -6.82
N SER A 39 27.60 10.03 -6.43
CA SER A 39 27.32 8.95 -7.39
C SER A 39 26.19 9.35 -8.35
N ILE A 40 26.11 8.70 -9.51
CA ILE A 40 25.04 8.98 -10.48
C ILE A 40 23.66 8.75 -9.84
N ALA A 41 23.53 7.75 -8.98
CA ALA A 41 22.32 7.49 -8.19
C ALA A 41 21.95 8.68 -7.29
N GLU A 42 22.94 9.27 -6.62
CA GLU A 42 22.74 10.40 -5.73
C GLU A 42 22.40 11.68 -6.52
N GLN A 43 23.05 11.90 -7.66
CA GLN A 43 22.73 13.01 -8.56
C GLN A 43 21.29 12.91 -9.10
N VAL A 44 20.84 11.72 -9.51
CA VAL A 44 19.46 11.53 -9.96
C VAL A 44 18.48 11.79 -8.82
N LYS A 45 18.77 11.30 -7.61
CA LYS A 45 17.95 11.57 -6.42
C LYS A 45 17.83 13.06 -6.13
N MET A 46 18.93 13.82 -6.27
CA MET A 46 18.93 15.29 -6.13
C MET A 46 18.19 16.02 -7.26
N MET A 47 17.89 15.38 -8.39
CA MET A 47 17.07 15.98 -9.45
C MET A 47 15.60 15.51 -9.40
N THR A 48 15.26 14.60 -8.50
CA THR A 48 13.96 13.92 -8.47
C THR A 48 13.20 14.27 -7.19
N CYS A 49 12.27 15.22 -7.27
CA CYS A 49 11.36 15.49 -6.16
C CYS A 49 10.23 14.46 -6.06
N THR A 50 9.71 14.28 -4.85
CA THR A 50 8.54 13.44 -4.58
C THR A 50 7.33 14.05 -5.29
N ASN A 51 6.59 13.23 -6.08
CA ASN A 51 5.40 13.63 -6.84
C ASN A 51 5.50 14.95 -7.62
N GLU A 52 6.70 15.34 -8.06
CA GLU A 52 6.93 16.65 -8.72
C GLU A 52 6.40 17.84 -7.92
N CYS A 53 6.53 17.77 -6.59
CA CYS A 53 5.99 18.78 -5.69
C CYS A 53 4.48 19.00 -5.90
N SER A 54 3.78 17.96 -6.37
CA SER A 54 2.35 17.97 -6.70
C SER A 54 1.91 19.11 -7.63
N GLY A 55 2.85 19.73 -8.35
CA GLY A 55 2.60 20.93 -9.14
C GLY A 55 2.41 22.23 -8.33
N HIS A 56 2.68 22.20 -7.02
CA HIS A 56 2.49 23.30 -6.06
C HIS A 56 3.81 23.73 -5.39
N GLY A 57 4.90 23.69 -6.15
CA GLY A 57 6.21 24.12 -5.67
C GLY A 57 7.31 23.90 -6.69
N ILE A 58 8.50 24.34 -6.32
CA ILE A 58 9.71 24.25 -7.13
C ILE A 58 10.60 23.14 -6.56
N CYS A 59 11.07 22.26 -7.44
CA CYS A 59 11.99 21.19 -7.06
C CYS A 59 13.43 21.71 -7.02
N ILE A 60 14.04 21.72 -5.84
CA ILE A 60 15.43 22.16 -5.62
C ILE A 60 16.20 21.06 -4.91
N ASN A 61 17.20 20.50 -5.59
CA ASN A 61 18.07 19.45 -5.04
C ASN A 61 17.30 18.25 -4.41
N GLY A 62 16.17 17.85 -5.02
CA GLY A 62 15.34 16.72 -4.57
C GLY A 62 14.38 17.05 -3.44
N THR A 63 14.35 18.32 -3.02
CA THR A 63 13.43 18.85 -2.00
C THR A 63 12.45 19.82 -2.64
N CYS A 64 11.20 19.78 -2.22
CA CYS A 64 10.19 20.70 -2.69
C CYS A 64 10.17 21.99 -1.86
N GLU A 65 10.37 23.12 -2.53
CA GLU A 65 10.07 24.44 -2.01
C GLU A 65 8.64 24.79 -2.42
N CYS A 66 7.70 24.68 -1.48
CA CYS A 66 6.28 24.81 -1.78
C CYS A 66 5.85 26.26 -2.03
N ASP A 67 4.87 26.42 -2.91
CA ASP A 67 4.19 27.69 -3.14
C ASP A 67 3.46 28.15 -1.88
N GLU A 68 3.12 29.44 -1.84
CA GLU A 68 2.39 30.02 -0.71
C GLU A 68 1.09 29.24 -0.45
N ASN A 69 0.89 28.87 0.81
CA ASN A 69 -0.24 28.06 1.30
C ASN A 69 -0.23 26.59 0.88
N PHE A 70 0.88 26.05 0.41
CA PHE A 70 1.07 24.62 0.21
C PHE A 70 2.17 24.07 1.13
N GLY A 71 2.05 22.79 1.51
CA GLY A 71 2.99 22.12 2.42
C GLY A 71 2.98 20.60 2.27
N ALA A 72 3.64 19.91 3.21
CA ALA A 72 4.10 18.51 3.10
C ALA A 72 5.33 18.33 2.20
N LYS A 73 5.93 17.12 2.26
CA LYS A 73 7.18 16.79 1.55
C LYS A 73 7.10 16.98 0.03
N ASP A 74 5.89 16.87 -0.52
CA ASP A 74 5.58 16.99 -1.93
C ASP A 74 4.57 18.12 -2.24
N CYS A 75 4.38 19.09 -1.34
CA CYS A 75 3.46 20.23 -1.52
C CYS A 75 1.99 19.85 -1.82
N SER A 76 1.56 18.63 -1.48
CA SER A 76 0.21 18.15 -1.72
C SER A 76 -0.84 18.72 -0.74
N MET A 77 -0.41 19.32 0.37
CA MET A 77 -1.31 19.84 1.39
C MET A 77 -1.59 21.32 1.21
N ASP A 78 -2.85 21.69 1.01
CA ASP A 78 -3.33 23.07 1.09
C ASP A 78 -3.45 23.51 2.57
N LEU A 79 -2.65 24.49 2.97
CA LEU A 79 -2.55 25.02 4.33
C LEU A 79 -3.69 26.00 4.68
N ASN A 80 -4.36 26.57 3.68
CA ASN A 80 -5.52 27.45 3.88
C ASN A 80 -6.82 26.66 4.07
N LYS A 81 -6.85 25.44 3.54
CA LYS A 81 -7.89 24.48 3.92
C LYS A 81 -7.56 23.97 5.31
N PRO A 82 -8.56 23.86 6.23
CA PRO A 82 -8.34 23.09 7.43
C PRO A 82 -7.85 21.73 6.96
N SER A 83 -6.65 21.37 7.43
CA SER A 83 -6.08 20.09 7.07
C SER A 83 -7.17 19.05 7.32
N LEU A 84 -7.60 18.39 6.26
CA LEU A 84 -7.84 16.97 6.41
C LEU A 84 -6.44 16.42 6.72
N VAL A 85 -5.94 16.62 7.97
CA VAL A 85 -5.45 15.47 8.71
C VAL A 85 -6.54 14.50 8.41
N ARG A 86 -6.29 13.53 7.51
CA ARG A 86 -7.20 12.41 7.31
C ARG A 86 -7.48 12.04 8.74
N ARG A 87 -8.64 12.45 9.29
CA ARG A 87 -8.91 12.37 10.72
C ARG A 87 -8.93 10.89 10.83
N ARG A 88 -7.79 10.30 11.20
CA ARG A 88 -7.54 8.87 11.08
C ARG A 88 -8.60 8.38 12.00
N SER A 89 -9.66 7.92 11.38
CA SER A 89 -10.97 7.84 11.98
C SER A 89 -10.71 6.76 12.98
N VAL A 90 -10.49 7.18 14.22
CA VAL A 90 -9.83 6.34 15.22
C VAL A 90 -10.65 5.07 15.22
N PRO A 91 -10.09 3.92 14.81
CA PRO A 91 -10.89 2.74 14.53
C PRO A 91 -11.76 2.43 15.73
N ARG A 92 -12.98 1.91 15.51
CA ARG A 92 -13.79 1.42 16.63
C ARG A 92 -12.93 0.45 17.44
N GLY A 93 -12.87 0.66 18.75
CA GLY A 93 -12.03 -0.15 19.65
C GLY A 93 -10.55 0.28 19.74
N PHE A 94 -10.17 1.43 19.19
CA PHE A 94 -8.81 1.98 19.40
C PHE A 94 -8.49 2.15 20.88
N VAL A 95 -9.45 2.60 21.69
CA VAL A 95 -9.25 2.79 23.13
C VAL A 95 -10.24 1.92 23.89
N GLN A 96 -9.78 1.29 24.97
CA GLN A 96 -10.66 0.58 25.88
C GLN A 96 -11.18 1.55 26.95
N GLY A 97 -12.49 1.75 27.01
CA GLY A 97 -13.16 2.46 28.10
C GLY A 97 -13.68 1.47 29.15
N ILE A 98 -13.45 1.77 30.43
CA ILE A 98 -14.00 1.05 31.58
C ILE A 98 -14.87 2.02 32.36
N THR A 99 -16.15 1.72 32.46
CA THR A 99 -17.10 2.53 33.24
C THR A 99 -17.21 1.97 34.66
N LEU A 100 -16.80 2.76 35.65
CA LEU A 100 -16.83 2.43 37.06
C LEU A 100 -18.01 3.11 37.74
N SER A 101 -18.76 2.36 38.53
CA SER A 101 -19.73 2.89 39.48
C SER A 101 -19.68 2.03 40.74
N VAL A 102 -19.90 2.66 41.90
CA VAL A 102 -19.76 1.99 43.19
C VAL A 102 -21.14 1.88 43.84
N ALA A 103 -21.48 0.69 44.31
CA ALA A 103 -22.67 0.42 45.12
C ALA A 103 -22.25 -0.29 46.40
N ASN A 104 -22.94 -0.01 47.50
CA ASN A 104 -22.79 -0.73 48.77
C ASN A 104 -23.90 -1.74 49.03
N ASN A 105 -24.87 -1.87 48.11
CA ASN A 105 -26.06 -2.70 48.25
C ASN A 105 -26.53 -3.35 46.93
N ASP A 106 -25.68 -3.33 45.89
CA ASP A 106 -25.94 -3.85 44.53
C ASP A 106 -27.21 -3.29 43.83
N ARG A 107 -27.83 -2.24 44.37
CA ARG A 107 -29.06 -1.65 43.86
C ARG A 107 -28.91 -0.17 43.56
N ASN A 108 -28.20 0.55 44.43
CA ASN A 108 -27.97 1.99 44.33
C ASN A 108 -26.51 2.23 43.98
N PHE A 109 -26.26 2.45 42.70
CA PHE A 109 -24.94 2.78 42.19
C PHE A 109 -24.70 4.29 42.22
N SER A 110 -23.45 4.69 42.47
CA SER A 110 -23.01 6.07 42.30
C SER A 110 -23.13 6.53 40.84
N THR A 111 -22.88 7.82 40.60
CA THR A 111 -22.56 8.28 39.24
C THR A 111 -21.37 7.51 38.70
N HIS A 112 -21.38 7.27 37.40
CA HIS A 112 -20.36 6.48 36.74
C HIS A 112 -19.21 7.36 36.26
N HIS A 113 -17.99 6.86 36.34
CA HIS A 113 -16.78 7.48 35.79
C HIS A 113 -16.17 6.55 34.76
N THR A 114 -15.74 7.10 33.63
CA THR A 114 -15.10 6.32 32.57
C THR A 114 -13.58 6.51 32.63
N ILE A 115 -12.86 5.41 32.81
CA ILE A 115 -11.40 5.35 32.71
C ILE A 115 -11.04 4.79 31.34
N PHE A 116 -10.05 5.38 30.68
CA PHE A 116 -9.54 4.91 29.40
C PHE A 116 -8.19 4.23 29.57
N VAL A 117 -8.02 3.07 28.96
CA VAL A 117 -6.76 2.32 28.92
C VAL A 117 -6.16 2.46 27.53
N LEU A 118 -4.90 2.85 27.50
CA LEU A 118 -4.13 3.13 26.29
C LEU A 118 -2.94 2.18 26.19
N ASP A 119 -2.58 1.80 24.97
CA ASP A 119 -1.28 1.21 24.65
C ASP A 119 -0.25 2.32 24.49
N GLY A 120 0.65 2.44 25.47
CA GLY A 120 1.68 3.48 25.52
C GLY A 120 2.73 3.41 24.39
N VAL A 121 2.72 2.36 23.57
CA VAL A 121 3.59 2.26 22.39
C VAL A 121 3.17 3.27 21.33
N CYS A 122 1.88 3.29 20.96
CA CYS A 122 1.40 4.10 19.84
C CYS A 122 0.20 4.98 20.13
N GLN A 123 -0.42 4.89 21.30
CA GLN A 123 -1.60 5.69 21.63
C GLN A 123 -1.21 6.85 22.55
N ASP A 124 -1.80 8.00 22.29
CA ASP A 124 -1.57 9.21 23.05
C ASP A 124 -2.85 10.00 23.25
N THR A 125 -2.78 11.05 24.08
CA THR A 125 -3.90 11.95 24.33
C THR A 125 -3.51 13.38 24.06
N VAL A 126 -4.46 14.16 23.53
CA VAL A 126 -4.32 15.61 23.37
C VAL A 126 -5.52 16.29 24.01
N ASN A 127 -5.26 17.39 24.72
CA ASN A 127 -6.30 18.23 25.29
C ASN A 127 -6.73 19.27 24.25
N VAL A 128 -7.97 19.19 23.81
CA VAL A 128 -8.58 20.13 22.87
C VAL A 128 -9.69 20.88 23.60
N SER A 129 -9.40 22.10 24.06
CA SER A 129 -10.38 22.97 24.73
C SER A 129 -11.05 22.36 25.98
N GLY A 130 -10.35 21.48 26.69
CA GLY A 130 -10.86 20.79 27.89
C GLY A 130 -11.36 19.37 27.61
N ASP A 131 -11.54 19.00 26.34
CA ASP A 131 -11.89 17.65 25.95
C ASP A 131 -10.65 16.82 25.61
N ILE A 132 -10.52 15.66 26.25
CA ILE A 132 -9.45 14.71 25.95
C ILE A 132 -9.79 13.99 24.65
N GLN A 133 -8.93 14.14 23.66
CA GLN A 133 -8.98 13.36 22.42
C GLN A 133 -7.85 12.34 22.38
N PHE A 134 -8.13 11.17 21.79
CA PHE A 134 -7.15 10.10 21.63
C PHE A 134 -6.52 10.18 20.25
N THR A 135 -5.21 10.03 20.20
CA THR A 135 -4.42 10.15 18.98
C THR A 135 -3.48 8.97 18.80
N LEU A 136 -3.16 8.65 17.54
CA LEU A 136 -2.13 7.70 17.17
C LEU A 136 -0.81 8.46 16.99
N ARG A 137 0.26 7.97 17.62
CA ARG A 137 1.61 8.53 17.50
C ARG A 137 2.11 8.47 16.07
N VAL A 138 2.82 9.52 15.67
CA VAL A 138 3.49 9.58 14.36
C VAL A 138 4.53 8.46 14.28
N GLY A 139 4.62 7.80 13.13
CA GLY A 139 5.54 6.67 12.93
C GLY A 139 5.01 5.33 13.44
N TYR A 140 3.72 5.23 13.79
CA TYR A 140 3.09 3.98 14.20
C TYR A 140 1.80 3.69 13.42
N CYS A 141 1.51 2.39 13.25
CA CYS A 141 0.22 1.85 12.86
C CYS A 141 -0.47 1.20 14.07
N TYR A 142 -1.80 1.21 14.05
CA TYR A 142 -2.64 0.45 14.95
C TYR A 142 -3.49 -0.53 14.14
N ILE A 143 -3.04 -1.79 14.07
CA ILE A 143 -3.62 -2.80 13.19
C ILE A 143 -4.16 -3.93 14.06
N ASN A 144 -5.45 -4.25 13.92
CA ASN A 144 -6.11 -5.34 14.65
C ASN A 144 -5.92 -5.30 16.17
N GLY A 145 -5.98 -4.11 16.78
CA GLY A 145 -5.87 -3.96 18.23
C GLY A 145 -4.45 -3.85 18.77
N LYS A 146 -3.42 -3.93 17.91
CA LYS A 146 -2.01 -3.93 18.29
C LYS A 146 -1.24 -2.78 17.63
N CYS A 147 -0.31 -2.21 18.38
CA CYS A 147 0.60 -1.17 17.90
C CYS A 147 1.79 -1.78 17.14
N TYR A 148 2.13 -1.17 16.01
CA TYR A 148 3.31 -1.51 15.20
C TYR A 148 4.06 -0.23 14.81
N GLY A 149 5.38 -0.25 14.87
CA GLY A 149 6.19 0.83 14.31
C GLY A 149 6.20 0.80 12.79
N ASP A 150 6.40 1.95 12.16
CA ASP A 150 6.57 2.05 10.70
C ASP A 150 7.65 1.09 10.19
N GLY A 151 7.34 0.37 9.11
CA GLY A 151 8.20 -0.66 8.53
C GLY A 151 8.14 -2.04 9.19
N SER A 152 7.41 -2.21 10.30
CA SER A 152 7.24 -3.54 10.93
C SER A 152 6.56 -4.51 9.95
N ILE A 153 7.15 -5.68 9.74
CA ILE A 153 6.63 -6.72 8.84
C ILE A 153 5.59 -7.56 9.58
N HIS A 154 4.58 -8.05 8.88
CA HIS A 154 3.59 -8.96 9.47
C HIS A 154 4.22 -10.29 9.87
N GLU A 155 3.77 -10.84 11.01
CA GLU A 155 4.41 -12.01 11.65
C GLU A 155 4.39 -13.27 10.78
N THR A 156 3.45 -13.40 9.84
CA THR A 156 3.32 -14.57 8.95
C THR A 156 3.34 -14.25 7.45
N GLU A 157 3.17 -12.97 7.08
CA GLU A 157 3.11 -12.56 5.67
C GLU A 157 4.23 -11.56 5.40
N GLU A 158 5.36 -12.05 4.89
CA GLU A 158 6.58 -11.25 4.73
C GLU A 158 6.46 -10.08 3.75
N CYS A 159 5.43 -10.09 2.88
CA CYS A 159 5.22 -9.04 1.87
C CYS A 159 4.21 -7.96 2.27
N ILE A 160 3.81 -7.92 3.52
CA ILE A 160 3.02 -6.81 4.05
C ILE A 160 3.68 -6.24 5.31
N ALA A 161 3.62 -4.92 5.45
CA ALA A 161 4.22 -4.18 6.55
C ALA A 161 3.36 -3.00 6.98
N CYS A 162 3.58 -2.51 8.20
CA CYS A 162 3.06 -1.21 8.62
C CYS A 162 3.72 -0.13 7.77
N ASN A 163 2.92 0.69 7.08
CA ASN A 163 3.41 1.81 6.32
C ASN A 163 2.52 3.03 6.61
N THR A 164 3.05 3.94 7.41
CA THR A 164 2.32 5.08 7.93
C THR A 164 1.91 6.11 6.89
N GLU A 165 2.53 6.09 5.71
CA GLU A 165 2.18 6.93 4.57
C GLU A 165 1.02 6.33 3.75
N ARG A 166 0.91 4.99 3.68
CA ARG A 166 -0.15 4.27 2.95
C ARG A 166 -1.38 4.03 3.83
N SER A 167 -1.20 3.33 4.95
CA SER A 167 -2.27 3.00 5.88
C SER A 167 -1.76 2.77 7.30
N THR A 168 -2.52 3.25 8.27
CA THR A 168 -2.19 3.08 9.70
C THR A 168 -3.17 2.24 10.48
N THR A 169 -4.17 1.71 9.78
CA THR A 169 -5.17 0.82 10.35
C THR A 169 -5.20 -0.52 9.64
N GLU A 170 -4.49 -0.63 8.52
CA GLU A 170 -4.40 -1.82 7.68
C GLU A 170 -2.96 -2.06 7.27
N TRP A 171 -2.62 -3.32 7.01
CA TRP A 171 -1.34 -3.70 6.46
C TRP A 171 -1.17 -3.18 5.03
N SER A 172 0.05 -2.76 4.70
CA SER A 172 0.38 -2.25 3.38
C SER A 172 1.34 -3.19 2.66
N LYS A 173 1.16 -3.40 1.35
CA LYS A 173 2.10 -4.20 0.55
C LYS A 173 3.48 -3.54 0.53
N VAL A 174 4.51 -4.36 0.69
CA VAL A 174 5.91 -3.93 0.57
C VAL A 174 6.29 -3.94 -0.92
N ASP A 175 6.73 -2.81 -1.43
CA ASP A 175 7.14 -2.70 -2.84
C ASP A 175 8.38 -3.54 -3.11
N GLY A 176 8.33 -4.40 -4.14
CA GLY A 176 9.44 -5.27 -4.52
C GLY A 176 9.52 -6.60 -3.74
N CYS A 177 8.58 -6.87 -2.83
CA CYS A 177 8.50 -8.16 -2.16
C CYS A 177 7.84 -9.23 -3.05
N GLY A 178 8.40 -10.44 -3.08
CA GLY A 178 7.91 -11.56 -3.89
C GLY A 178 8.57 -11.73 -5.26
N LEU A 179 9.57 -10.93 -5.62
CA LEU A 179 10.44 -11.21 -6.76
C LEU A 179 11.47 -12.26 -6.35
N VAL A 180 11.07 -13.53 -6.37
CA VAL A 180 12.03 -14.62 -6.53
C VAL A 180 12.57 -14.46 -7.94
N THR A 181 13.77 -13.87 -8.07
CA THR A 181 14.56 -14.09 -9.26
C THR A 181 14.85 -15.59 -9.25
N GLU A 182 14.14 -16.36 -10.09
CA GLU A 182 14.66 -17.65 -10.52
C GLU A 182 16.13 -17.40 -10.86
N ALA A 183 17.01 -18.21 -10.26
CA ALA A 183 18.43 -18.13 -10.51
C ALA A 183 18.63 -18.17 -12.03
N VAL A 184 18.98 -17.02 -12.60
CA VAL A 184 19.37 -16.93 -14.01
C VAL A 184 20.69 -17.69 -14.07
N ASP A 185 20.62 -18.92 -14.57
CA ASP A 185 21.78 -19.66 -15.05
C ASP A 185 22.45 -18.76 -16.10
N ASP A 186 23.68 -18.36 -15.80
CA ASP A 186 24.43 -17.31 -16.48
C ASP A 186 24.96 -17.83 -17.82
N LYS A 187 24.07 -18.04 -18.80
CA LYS A 187 24.40 -18.19 -20.22
C LYS A 187 23.26 -17.70 -21.11
N LEU A 188 23.26 -16.42 -21.47
CA LEU A 188 22.52 -15.94 -22.64
C LEU A 188 23.39 -14.98 -23.45
N GLU A 189 23.94 -15.54 -24.53
CA GLU A 189 24.47 -14.79 -25.67
C GLU A 189 23.34 -13.98 -26.33
N ILE A 190 23.66 -12.74 -26.66
CA ILE A 190 22.75 -11.78 -27.26
C ILE A 190 22.51 -12.15 -28.72
N ASN A 191 21.27 -12.47 -29.09
CA ASN A 191 20.75 -12.21 -30.43
C ASN A 191 19.29 -11.78 -30.33
N GLY A 192 19.05 -10.52 -30.66
CA GLY A 192 17.75 -9.89 -30.59
C GLY A 192 16.79 -10.41 -31.66
N ASN A 193 15.59 -10.77 -31.23
CA ASN A 193 14.38 -10.58 -32.02
C ASN A 193 13.18 -10.47 -31.06
N LEU A 194 12.56 -9.28 -30.96
CA LEU A 194 11.33 -9.10 -30.20
C LEU A 194 10.20 -9.86 -30.89
N LYS A 195 9.66 -10.89 -30.24
CA LYS A 195 8.39 -11.50 -30.60
C LYS A 195 7.30 -10.90 -29.71
N PRO A 196 6.13 -10.49 -30.24
CA PRO A 196 5.03 -10.03 -29.40
C PRO A 196 4.48 -11.22 -28.60
N GLU A 197 4.54 -11.14 -27.27
CA GLU A 197 3.82 -12.07 -26.40
C GLU A 197 2.32 -11.78 -26.53
N GLY A 198 1.63 -12.63 -27.27
CA GLY A 198 0.18 -12.74 -27.20
C GLY A 198 -0.19 -13.48 -25.92
N ASP A 199 -1.24 -13.00 -25.24
CA ASP A 199 -1.82 -13.59 -24.04
C ASP A 199 -2.10 -15.09 -24.22
N SER A 200 -1.16 -15.91 -23.76
CA SER A 200 -1.32 -17.36 -23.64
C SER A 200 -2.12 -17.62 -22.36
N PHE A 201 -3.44 -17.56 -22.45
CA PHE A 201 -4.28 -18.32 -21.53
C PHE A 201 -3.82 -19.79 -21.60
N PRO A 202 -3.50 -20.44 -20.47
CA PRO A 202 -2.97 -21.81 -20.50
C PRO A 202 -4.02 -22.71 -21.15
N THR A 203 -3.68 -23.30 -22.29
CA THR A 203 -4.52 -24.23 -23.07
C THR A 203 -5.12 -25.33 -22.19
N THR A 204 -4.44 -25.66 -21.09
CA THR A 204 -4.90 -26.53 -20.01
C THR A 204 -6.25 -26.11 -19.40
N ILE A 205 -6.50 -24.82 -19.15
CA ILE A 205 -7.77 -24.35 -18.53
C ILE A 205 -8.93 -24.46 -19.53
N VAL A 206 -8.69 -24.15 -20.80
CA VAL A 206 -9.73 -24.26 -21.83
C VAL A 206 -10.14 -25.72 -22.03
N VAL A 207 -9.17 -26.64 -22.03
CA VAL A 207 -9.43 -28.09 -22.17
C VAL A 207 -10.17 -28.64 -20.94
N THR A 208 -9.80 -28.26 -19.72
CA THR A 208 -10.48 -28.76 -18.51
C THR A 208 -11.93 -28.28 -18.42
N VAL A 209 -12.20 -27.01 -18.77
CA VAL A 209 -13.55 -26.46 -18.81
C VAL A 209 -14.39 -27.19 -19.87
N LEU A 210 -13.87 -27.37 -21.08
CA LEU A 210 -14.58 -28.08 -22.15
C LEU A 210 -14.93 -29.52 -21.77
N VAL A 211 -13.98 -30.26 -21.18
CA VAL A 211 -14.22 -31.64 -20.72
C VAL A 211 -15.29 -31.67 -19.62
N SER A 212 -15.24 -30.75 -18.65
CA SER A 212 -16.24 -30.69 -17.57
C SER A 212 -17.65 -30.44 -18.09
N VAL A 213 -17.80 -29.55 -19.09
CA VAL A 213 -19.10 -29.24 -19.71
C VAL A 213 -19.65 -30.44 -20.48
N LEU A 214 -18.79 -31.18 -21.20
CA LEU A 214 -19.21 -32.39 -21.93
C LEU A 214 -19.67 -33.52 -20.98
N VAL A 215 -18.99 -33.69 -19.85
CA VAL A 215 -19.38 -34.69 -18.83
C VAL A 215 -20.74 -34.33 -18.22
N LEU A 216 -20.97 -33.06 -17.88
CA LEU A 216 -22.26 -32.60 -17.36
C LEU A 216 -23.39 -32.80 -18.37
N ALA A 217 -23.15 -32.48 -19.65
CA ALA A 217 -24.13 -32.70 -20.71
C ALA A 217 -24.48 -34.20 -20.88
N ALA A 218 -23.50 -35.10 -20.80
CA ALA A 218 -23.71 -36.53 -20.88
C ALA A 218 -24.53 -37.07 -19.68
N LEU A 219 -24.29 -36.56 -18.47
CA LEU A 219 -25.06 -36.94 -17.28
C LEU A 219 -26.51 -36.47 -17.39
N VAL A 220 -26.73 -35.21 -17.82
CA VAL A 220 -28.09 -34.66 -17.98
C VAL A 220 -28.87 -35.43 -19.05
N THR A 221 -28.26 -35.77 -20.18
CA THR A 221 -28.92 -36.56 -21.24
C THR A 221 -29.24 -37.98 -20.78
N SER A 222 -28.32 -38.64 -20.06
CA SER A 222 -28.53 -39.98 -19.49
C SER A 222 -29.70 -39.98 -18.48
N VAL A 223 -29.75 -38.98 -17.61
CA VAL A 223 -30.84 -38.81 -16.64
C VAL A 223 -32.17 -38.52 -17.35
N ALA A 224 -32.17 -37.66 -18.37
CA ALA A 224 -33.37 -37.37 -19.15
C ALA A 224 -33.90 -38.61 -19.89
N LEU A 225 -33.02 -39.42 -20.49
CA LEU A 225 -33.38 -40.68 -21.13
C LEU A 225 -33.92 -41.69 -20.11
N TYR A 226 -33.29 -41.80 -18.94
CA TYR A 226 -33.77 -42.64 -17.84
C TYR A 226 -35.20 -42.24 -17.42
N TYR A 227 -35.46 -40.96 -17.23
CA TYR A 227 -36.79 -40.47 -16.87
C TYR A 227 -37.81 -40.66 -18.00
N LYS A 228 -37.39 -40.52 -19.26
CA LYS A 228 -38.26 -40.77 -20.43
C LYS A 228 -38.65 -42.25 -20.53
N MET A 229 -37.70 -43.17 -20.34
CA MET A 229 -37.95 -44.61 -20.30
C MET A 229 -38.85 -44.99 -19.12
N LYS A 230 -38.59 -44.46 -17.92
CA LYS A 230 -39.41 -44.72 -16.73
C LYS A 230 -40.85 -44.21 -16.90
N ARG A 231 -41.05 -43.09 -17.60
CA ARG A 231 -42.38 -42.54 -17.90
C ARG A 231 -43.13 -43.36 -18.96
N SER A 232 -42.43 -43.99 -19.90
CA SER A 232 -43.03 -44.85 -20.93
C SER A 232 -43.41 -46.26 -20.43
N ALA A 233 -42.97 -46.63 -19.23
CA ALA A 233 -43.24 -47.93 -18.59
C ALA A 233 -44.38 -47.88 -17.54
N ARG A 234 -45.08 -46.74 -17.43
CA ARG A 234 -46.34 -46.57 -16.70
C ARG A 234 -47.45 -46.25 -17.70
#